data_AF-A0A8C0K8H8-F1
#
_entry.id   AF-A0A8C0K8H8-F1
#
_cell.length_a   1.000
_cell.length_b   1.000
_cell.length_c   1.000
_cell.angle_alpha   90.00
_cell.angle_beta   90.00
_cell.angle_gamma   90.00
#
_symmetry.space_group_name_H-M   'P 1'
#
loop_
_entity.id
_entity.type
_entity.pdbx_description
1 polymer ?
#
loop_
_entity_poly.entity_id
_entity_poly.type
_entity_poly.pdbx_seq_one_letter_code
_entity_poly.pdbx_strand_id
1 'polypeptide(L)'
;MHYPAVLLLLLPGGAEAFRICAFNAQRLTLSKVAREHVMDIFVRILARCDIMVLQEVVDSSGSAISLLLRELNRFDNSGFYSFLSSPLLGRNTYMEKYVYIYRSHKTQVLDSYVYEDKDDLFAREPFVAQFTFPSKVLPSLVLVPLHTTPKAVEKELNALYDVFLDVSQRWQSKDMILLGDFNADCASLNKKRLAELALRTEAGFRWVIADGEDTTVRASTHCAYDRIVLHGERCQSLLSSAAAFNFPRSFRLNEEEALNISDHYPVEVELSRAAPRVQPLGLAALLLLLLLLLP
;
A
#
# COMPACT_ATOMS: atom_id res chain seq x y z
N MET A 1 40.16 28.16 -32.89
CA MET A 1 38.89 28.19 -32.12
C MET A 1 38.38 26.77 -32.02
N HIS A 2 38.62 26.12 -30.89
CA HIS A 2 38.13 24.76 -30.63
C HIS A 2 36.88 24.86 -29.76
N TYR A 3 35.73 24.47 -30.30
CA TYR A 3 34.52 24.26 -29.50
C TYR A 3 34.68 22.94 -28.73
N PRO A 4 34.50 22.92 -27.39
CA PRO A 4 34.45 21.66 -26.68
C PRO A 4 33.10 21.00 -26.97
N ALA A 5 33.14 19.75 -27.43
CA ALA A 5 31.96 18.92 -27.55
C ALA A 5 31.42 18.64 -26.13
N VAL A 6 30.26 19.20 -25.81
CA VAL A 6 29.52 18.87 -24.59
C VAL A 6 28.94 17.47 -24.78
N LEU A 7 29.55 16.48 -24.13
CA LEU A 7 29.01 15.13 -24.03
C LEU A 7 27.76 15.19 -23.15
N LEU A 8 26.58 15.17 -23.77
CA LEU A 8 25.31 15.06 -23.07
C LEU A 8 25.22 13.67 -22.44
N LEU A 9 25.51 13.56 -21.15
CA LEU A 9 25.23 12.37 -20.37
C LEU A 9 23.70 12.21 -20.29
N LEU A 10 23.16 11.34 -21.14
CA LEU A 10 21.80 10.84 -21.00
C LEU A 10 21.75 10.05 -19.69
N LEU A 11 21.26 10.70 -18.63
CA LEU A 11 20.89 10.01 -17.40
C LEU A 11 19.87 8.91 -17.79
N PRO A 12 20.09 7.64 -17.43
CA PRO A 12 19.09 6.62 -17.68
C PRO A 12 17.81 7.07 -16.99
N GLY A 13 16.72 7.20 -17.77
CA GLY A 13 15.41 7.55 -17.23
C GLY A 13 15.13 6.65 -16.04
N GLY A 14 14.92 7.26 -14.87
CA GLY A 14 14.65 6.51 -13.65
C GLY A 14 13.53 5.53 -13.91
N ALA A 15 13.70 4.27 -13.52
CA ALA A 15 12.62 3.30 -13.59
C ALA A 15 11.43 3.89 -12.82
N GLU A 16 10.33 4.19 -13.51
CA GLU A 16 9.15 4.78 -12.90
C GLU A 16 8.66 3.81 -11.80
N ALA A 17 8.76 4.22 -10.54
CA ALA A 17 8.35 3.41 -9.41
C ALA A 17 6.83 3.19 -9.45
N PHE A 18 6.40 1.98 -9.10
CA PHE A 18 4.99 1.61 -9.01
C PHE A 18 4.54 1.75 -7.55
N ARG A 19 3.60 2.66 -7.27
CA ARG A 19 3.19 2.99 -5.90
C ARG A 19 1.91 2.27 -5.50
N ILE A 20 1.95 1.53 -4.40
CA ILE A 20 0.81 0.83 -3.80
C ILE A 20 0.56 1.43 -2.42
N CYS A 21 -0.70 1.72 -2.12
CA CYS A 21 -1.10 2.40 -0.90
C CYS A 21 -2.22 1.63 -0.20
N ALA A 22 -2.30 1.74 1.12
CA ALA A 22 -3.48 1.40 1.91
C ALA A 22 -3.90 2.61 2.74
N PHE A 23 -5.21 2.82 2.85
CA PHE A 23 -5.76 3.97 3.56
C PHE A 23 -7.09 3.62 4.23
N ASN A 24 -7.11 3.67 5.57
CA ASN A 24 -8.35 3.77 6.31
C ASN A 24 -8.98 5.15 6.06
N ALA A 25 -10.11 5.15 5.35
CA ALA A 25 -10.78 6.36 4.91
C ALA A 25 -11.79 6.90 5.94
N GLN A 26 -11.82 6.33 7.16
CA GLN A 26 -12.65 6.71 8.30
C GLN A 26 -14.12 6.90 7.93
N ARG A 27 -14.86 5.80 7.84
CA ARG A 27 -16.27 5.77 7.43
C ARG A 27 -16.55 6.55 6.13
N LEU A 28 -15.97 6.10 5.02
CA LEU A 28 -16.20 6.68 3.71
C LEU A 28 -17.64 6.41 3.24
N THR A 29 -18.46 7.45 3.24
CA THR A 29 -19.88 7.41 2.81
C THR A 29 -20.11 8.38 1.66
N LEU A 30 -21.25 8.26 0.97
CA LEU A 30 -21.65 9.22 -0.06
C LEU A 30 -21.69 10.65 0.50
N SER A 31 -22.28 10.86 1.67
CA SER A 31 -22.34 12.18 2.31
C SER A 31 -20.95 12.75 2.62
N LYS A 32 -19.97 11.90 2.96
CA LYS A 32 -18.59 12.32 3.21
C LYS A 32 -17.94 12.85 1.94
N VAL A 33 -18.00 12.09 0.84
CA VAL A 33 -17.37 12.46 -0.44
C VAL A 33 -18.17 13.49 -1.23
N ALA A 34 -19.46 13.70 -0.94
CA ALA A 34 -20.24 14.77 -1.57
C ALA A 34 -19.81 16.19 -1.14
N ARG A 35 -19.03 16.33 -0.06
CA ARG A 35 -18.44 17.60 0.36
C ARG A 35 -17.26 17.94 -0.54
N GLU A 36 -17.33 19.07 -1.24
CA GLU A 36 -16.35 19.48 -2.26
C GLU A 36 -14.90 19.46 -1.76
N HIS A 37 -14.63 20.09 -0.61
CA HIS A 37 -13.29 20.11 -0.02
C HIS A 37 -12.76 18.69 0.28
N VAL A 38 -13.62 17.81 0.77
CA VAL A 38 -13.23 16.43 1.08
C VAL A 38 -12.96 15.65 -0.19
N MET A 39 -13.78 15.83 -1.23
CA MET A 39 -13.53 15.23 -2.54
C MET A 39 -12.18 15.67 -3.13
N ASP A 40 -11.88 16.97 -3.14
CA ASP A 40 -10.61 17.50 -3.67
C ASP A 40 -9.40 16.87 -2.99
N ILE A 41 -9.41 16.77 -1.65
CA ILE A 41 -8.31 16.14 -0.92
C ILE A 41 -8.24 14.63 -1.19
N PHE A 42 -9.37 13.91 -1.16
CA PHE A 42 -9.38 12.47 -1.46
C PHE A 42 -8.82 12.19 -2.86
N VAL A 43 -9.25 12.92 -3.87
CA VAL A 43 -8.76 12.77 -5.24
C VAL A 43 -7.25 13.00 -5.31
N ARG A 44 -6.72 14.03 -4.63
CA ARG A 44 -5.27 14.28 -4.56
C ARG A 44 -4.49 13.17 -3.85
N ILE A 45 -5.07 12.57 -2.80
CA ILE A 45 -4.46 11.42 -2.11
C ILE A 45 -4.43 10.22 -3.06
N LEU A 46 -5.57 9.88 -3.68
CA LEU A 46 -5.71 8.72 -4.57
C LEU A 46 -4.83 8.84 -5.82
N ALA A 47 -4.71 10.04 -6.39
CA ALA A 47 -3.93 10.31 -7.59
C ALA A 47 -2.44 9.93 -7.45
N ARG A 48 -1.92 9.87 -6.20
CA ARG A 48 -0.54 9.49 -5.91
C ARG A 48 -0.24 8.01 -6.15
N CYS A 49 -1.26 7.16 -6.12
CA CYS A 49 -1.10 5.72 -6.08
C CYS A 49 -1.46 5.09 -7.43
N ASP A 50 -0.72 4.05 -7.82
CA ASP A 50 -1.08 3.21 -8.96
C ASP A 50 -2.11 2.16 -8.55
N ILE A 51 -2.05 1.69 -7.30
CA ILE A 51 -3.13 0.96 -6.61
C ILE A 51 -3.34 1.57 -5.23
N MET A 52 -4.56 1.97 -4.91
CA MET A 52 -5.01 2.33 -3.56
C MET A 52 -5.95 1.25 -3.03
N VAL A 53 -5.69 0.77 -1.81
CA VAL A 53 -6.60 -0.06 -1.03
C VAL A 53 -7.31 0.83 -0.01
N LEU A 54 -8.60 1.07 -0.20
CA LEU A 54 -9.44 1.81 0.75
C LEU A 54 -10.11 0.85 1.74
N GLN A 55 -10.12 1.26 3.01
CA GLN A 55 -10.77 0.58 4.14
C GLN A 55 -11.81 1.51 4.77
N GLU A 56 -12.69 0.96 5.60
CA GLU A 56 -13.86 1.66 6.17
C GLU A 56 -14.79 2.29 5.11
N VAL A 57 -14.95 1.61 3.96
CA VAL A 57 -15.92 2.05 2.95
C VAL A 57 -17.32 1.60 3.33
N VAL A 58 -18.18 2.55 3.72
CA VAL A 58 -19.58 2.33 4.09
C VAL A 58 -20.47 2.81 2.94
N ASP A 59 -20.53 1.99 1.90
CA ASP A 59 -21.23 2.29 0.64
C ASP A 59 -21.98 1.07 0.11
N SER A 60 -23.17 0.82 0.65
CA SER A 60 -24.05 -0.28 0.21
C SER A 60 -24.50 -0.12 -1.24
N SER A 61 -24.76 1.12 -1.68
CA SER A 61 -25.24 1.44 -3.03
C SER A 61 -24.17 1.44 -4.12
N GLY A 62 -22.89 1.58 -3.75
CA GLY A 62 -21.79 1.82 -4.69
C GLY A 62 -21.68 3.27 -5.21
N SER A 63 -22.55 4.17 -4.74
CA SER A 63 -22.62 5.56 -5.21
C SER A 63 -21.44 6.41 -4.75
N ALA A 64 -20.90 6.17 -3.56
CA ALA A 64 -19.76 6.92 -3.03
C ALA A 64 -18.50 6.62 -3.85
N ILE A 65 -18.23 5.34 -4.12
CA ILE A 65 -17.10 4.92 -4.94
C ILE A 65 -17.28 5.36 -6.40
N SER A 66 -18.49 5.26 -6.95
CA SER A 66 -18.78 5.73 -8.31
C SER A 66 -18.54 7.23 -8.47
N LEU A 67 -18.97 8.03 -7.49
CA LEU A 67 -18.74 9.47 -7.48
C LEU A 67 -17.24 9.80 -7.37
N LEU A 68 -16.55 9.16 -6.43
CA LEU A 68 -15.11 9.34 -6.21
C LEU A 68 -14.29 8.96 -7.46
N LEU A 69 -14.58 7.83 -8.08
CA LEU A 69 -13.90 7.37 -9.29
C LEU A 69 -14.14 8.33 -10.48
N ARG A 70 -15.34 8.90 -10.59
CA ARG A 70 -15.67 9.86 -11.63
C ARG A 70 -14.84 11.14 -11.50
N GLU A 71 -14.72 11.68 -10.30
CA GLU A 71 -13.93 12.90 -10.07
C GLU A 71 -12.42 12.62 -10.17
N LEU A 72 -11.96 11.46 -9.69
CA LEU A 72 -10.56 11.04 -9.87
C LEU A 72 -10.18 10.93 -11.35
N ASN A 73 -11.05 10.36 -12.18
CA ASN A 73 -10.84 10.27 -13.63
C ASN A 73 -10.91 11.61 -14.37
N ARG A 74 -11.31 12.70 -13.71
CA ARG A 74 -11.32 14.06 -14.25
C ARG A 74 -10.20 14.93 -13.69
N PHE A 75 -9.47 14.44 -12.69
CA PHE A 75 -8.53 15.23 -11.92
C PHE A 75 -7.32 15.68 -12.73
N ASP A 76 -6.71 14.75 -13.47
CA ASP A 76 -5.53 15.02 -14.28
C ASP A 76 -5.45 14.08 -15.50
N ASN A 77 -4.41 14.26 -16.31
CA ASN A 77 -4.15 13.44 -17.49
C ASN A 77 -3.27 12.21 -17.18
N SER A 78 -3.17 11.78 -15.92
CA SER A 78 -2.31 10.66 -15.52
C SER A 78 -2.88 9.27 -15.86
N GLY A 79 -4.03 9.25 -16.55
CA GLY A 79 -4.68 8.07 -17.10
C GLY A 79 -5.86 7.58 -16.28
N PHE A 80 -6.65 6.67 -16.87
CA PHE A 80 -7.89 6.19 -16.27
C PHE A 80 -7.66 5.25 -15.09
N TYR A 81 -8.55 5.40 -14.11
CA TYR A 81 -8.73 4.55 -12.96
C TYR A 81 -9.95 3.65 -13.12
N SER A 82 -9.81 2.43 -12.63
CA SER A 82 -10.87 1.45 -12.43
C SER A 82 -10.88 1.02 -10.96
N PHE A 83 -11.90 0.24 -10.57
CA PHE A 83 -12.00 -0.24 -9.20
C PHE A 83 -12.43 -1.70 -9.13
N LEU A 84 -12.13 -2.34 -8.01
CA LEU A 84 -12.61 -3.65 -7.59
C LEU A 84 -13.08 -3.52 -6.13
N SER A 85 -14.30 -3.97 -5.83
CA SER A 85 -14.92 -3.83 -4.51
C SER A 85 -15.27 -5.20 -3.94
N SER A 86 -15.03 -5.39 -2.65
CA SER A 86 -15.57 -6.53 -1.92
C SER A 86 -17.11 -6.43 -1.79
N PRO A 87 -17.79 -7.52 -1.41
CA PRO A 87 -19.07 -7.48 -0.72
C PRO A 87 -18.99 -6.68 0.58
N LEU A 88 -20.14 -6.43 1.22
CA LEU A 88 -20.17 -5.91 2.60
C LEU A 88 -19.64 -6.98 3.56
N LEU A 89 -18.71 -6.59 4.43
CA LEU A 89 -18.04 -7.45 5.41
C LEU A 89 -18.21 -6.85 6.81
N GLY A 90 -18.52 -7.69 7.80
CA GLY A 90 -18.81 -7.24 9.16
C GLY A 90 -19.69 -8.23 9.92
N ARG A 91 -19.38 -8.46 11.21
CA ARG A 91 -20.18 -9.36 12.08
C ARG A 91 -21.56 -8.82 12.44
N ASN A 92 -21.75 -7.50 12.41
CA ASN A 92 -22.94 -6.82 12.95
C ASN A 92 -23.56 -5.88 11.90
N THR A 93 -24.41 -4.96 12.36
CA THR A 93 -25.05 -3.94 11.51
C THR A 93 -24.07 -2.94 10.91
N TYR A 94 -22.90 -2.76 11.51
CA TYR A 94 -21.81 -1.98 10.92
C TYR A 94 -20.99 -2.88 9.99
N MET A 95 -21.10 -2.61 8.69
CA MET A 95 -20.40 -3.34 7.64
C MET A 95 -19.60 -2.37 6.78
N GLU A 96 -18.46 -2.85 6.29
CA GLU A 96 -17.51 -2.10 5.49
C GLU A 96 -17.19 -2.86 4.21
N LYS A 97 -16.51 -2.20 3.28
CA LYS A 97 -15.92 -2.82 2.09
C LYS A 97 -14.43 -2.53 2.04
N TYR A 98 -13.69 -3.48 1.48
CA TYR A 98 -12.38 -3.20 0.90
C TYR A 98 -12.59 -2.78 -0.55
N VAL A 99 -11.97 -1.66 -0.97
CA VAL A 99 -12.05 -1.19 -2.35
C VAL A 99 -10.66 -0.92 -2.88
N TYR A 100 -10.30 -1.62 -3.95
CA TYR A 100 -9.12 -1.34 -4.74
C TYR A 100 -9.48 -0.31 -5.80
N ILE A 101 -8.76 0.82 -5.86
CA ILE A 101 -8.79 1.78 -6.95
C ILE A 101 -7.43 1.71 -7.64
N TYR A 102 -7.40 1.47 -8.94
CA TYR A 102 -6.14 1.23 -9.66
C TYR A 102 -6.11 1.86 -11.05
N ARG A 103 -4.91 2.24 -11.49
CA ARG A 103 -4.68 2.79 -12.84
C ARG A 103 -4.75 1.66 -13.87
N SER A 104 -5.84 1.61 -14.63
CA SER A 104 -6.13 0.48 -15.53
C SER A 104 -5.11 0.34 -16.68
N HIS A 105 -4.44 1.41 -17.07
CA HIS A 105 -3.37 1.34 -18.07
C HIS A 105 -2.03 0.82 -17.52
N LYS A 106 -1.85 0.73 -16.19
CA LYS A 106 -0.62 0.23 -15.54
C LYS A 106 -0.77 -1.17 -14.95
N THR A 107 -1.99 -1.55 -14.57
CA THR A 107 -2.28 -2.83 -13.93
C THR A 107 -3.73 -3.25 -14.17
N GLN A 108 -3.96 -4.56 -14.15
CA GLN A 108 -5.25 -5.21 -14.31
C GLN A 108 -5.44 -6.24 -13.20
N VAL A 109 -6.69 -6.42 -12.75
CA VAL A 109 -7.07 -7.52 -11.87
C VAL A 109 -7.01 -8.82 -12.66
N LEU A 110 -6.28 -9.80 -12.16
CA LEU A 110 -6.22 -11.16 -12.70
C LEU A 110 -7.28 -12.05 -12.07
N ASP A 111 -7.39 -12.00 -10.74
CA ASP A 111 -8.32 -12.78 -9.94
C ASP A 111 -8.53 -12.13 -8.57
N SER A 112 -9.63 -12.46 -7.89
CA SER A 112 -9.91 -11.98 -6.54
C SER A 112 -10.90 -12.89 -5.80
N TYR A 113 -10.79 -12.97 -4.48
CA TYR A 113 -11.72 -13.71 -3.64
C TYR A 113 -11.76 -13.16 -2.22
N VAL A 114 -12.88 -13.39 -1.53
CA VAL A 114 -12.96 -13.20 -0.08
C VAL A 114 -12.46 -14.49 0.58
N TYR A 115 -11.52 -14.36 1.53
CA TYR A 115 -11.01 -15.51 2.28
C TYR A 115 -12.14 -16.24 3.00
N GLU A 116 -12.16 -17.56 2.92
CA GLU A 116 -13.17 -18.40 3.56
C GLU A 116 -12.82 -18.62 5.03
N ASP A 117 -13.31 -17.73 5.89
CA ASP A 117 -13.04 -17.73 7.33
C ASP A 117 -13.93 -18.72 8.10
N LYS A 118 -13.58 -20.00 8.04
CA LYS A 118 -14.36 -21.10 8.63
C LYS A 118 -14.53 -21.00 10.15
N ASP A 119 -13.56 -20.42 10.83
CA ASP A 119 -13.50 -20.34 12.28
C ASP A 119 -13.96 -18.97 12.82
N ASP A 120 -14.51 -18.09 11.95
CA ASP A 120 -14.93 -16.73 12.27
C ASP A 120 -13.86 -15.99 13.11
N LEU A 121 -12.65 -15.91 12.57
CA LEU A 121 -11.51 -15.24 13.19
C LEU A 121 -11.53 -13.73 12.90
N PHE A 122 -11.86 -13.34 11.68
CA PHE A 122 -11.88 -11.98 11.18
C PHE A 122 -13.24 -11.33 11.37
N ALA A 123 -13.26 -10.04 11.75
CA ALA A 123 -14.51 -9.28 11.71
C ALA A 123 -14.87 -8.84 10.28
N ARG A 124 -13.85 -8.68 9.43
CA ARG A 124 -13.91 -8.34 8.01
C ARG A 124 -12.90 -9.20 7.28
N GLU A 125 -13.39 -10.27 6.68
CA GLU A 125 -12.60 -11.29 6.01
C GLU A 125 -11.73 -10.66 4.91
N PRO A 126 -10.42 -10.98 4.82
CA PRO A 126 -9.56 -10.42 3.79
C PRO A 126 -10.11 -10.63 2.38
N PHE A 127 -10.31 -9.53 1.65
CA PHE A 127 -10.69 -9.56 0.24
C PHE A 127 -9.43 -9.52 -0.60
N VAL A 128 -8.89 -10.68 -0.96
CA VAL A 128 -7.60 -10.82 -1.64
C VAL A 128 -7.76 -10.58 -3.14
N ALA A 129 -6.80 -9.86 -3.73
CA ALA A 129 -6.75 -9.65 -5.18
C ALA A 129 -5.34 -9.84 -5.75
N GLN A 130 -5.26 -10.50 -6.91
CA GLN A 130 -4.05 -10.64 -7.71
C GLN A 130 -4.10 -9.64 -8.87
N PHE A 131 -3.02 -8.89 -9.03
CA PHE A 131 -2.86 -7.88 -10.07
C PHE A 131 -1.72 -8.24 -11.01
N THR A 132 -1.82 -7.86 -12.29
CA THR A 132 -0.64 -7.80 -13.15
C THR A 132 0.32 -6.74 -12.60
N PHE A 133 1.61 -7.03 -12.58
CA PHE A 133 2.62 -6.07 -12.17
C PHE A 133 3.60 -5.81 -13.32
N PRO A 134 3.93 -4.55 -13.67
CA PRO A 134 4.73 -4.22 -14.83
C PRO A 134 6.23 -4.47 -14.59
N SER A 135 6.59 -5.73 -14.31
CA SER A 135 7.96 -6.19 -14.10
C SER A 135 8.17 -7.55 -14.75
N LYS A 136 9.35 -7.73 -15.35
CA LYS A 136 9.74 -9.04 -15.91
C LYS A 136 10.04 -10.09 -14.84
N VAL A 137 10.52 -9.66 -13.67
CA VAL A 137 10.87 -10.58 -12.58
C VAL A 137 9.64 -10.95 -11.75
N LEU A 138 8.68 -10.03 -11.61
CA LEU A 138 7.44 -10.21 -10.87
C LEU A 138 6.25 -9.83 -11.77
N PRO A 139 5.73 -10.73 -12.63
CA PRO A 139 4.69 -10.37 -13.59
C PRO A 139 3.30 -10.18 -12.95
N SER A 140 3.10 -10.69 -11.74
CA SER A 140 1.88 -10.48 -10.95
C SER A 140 2.24 -10.33 -9.48
N LEU A 141 1.39 -9.61 -8.75
CA LEU A 141 1.54 -9.35 -7.32
C LEU A 141 0.19 -9.51 -6.64
N VAL A 142 0.21 -10.11 -5.44
CA VAL A 142 -0.99 -10.28 -4.62
C VAL A 142 -1.05 -9.23 -3.53
N LEU A 143 -2.24 -8.65 -3.32
CA LEU A 143 -2.54 -7.73 -2.24
C LEU A 143 -3.57 -8.36 -1.29
N VAL A 144 -3.22 -8.43 0.00
CA VAL A 144 -4.07 -8.99 1.08
C VAL A 144 -4.41 -7.87 2.07
N PRO A 145 -5.59 -7.25 1.95
CA PRO A 145 -5.99 -6.16 2.83
C PRO A 145 -6.52 -6.71 4.16
N LEU A 146 -6.22 -6.03 5.26
CA LEU A 146 -6.87 -6.28 6.54
C LEU A 146 -7.07 -4.99 7.32
N HIS A 147 -8.31 -4.78 7.77
CA HIS A 147 -8.69 -3.82 8.80
C HIS A 147 -9.10 -4.61 10.04
N THR A 148 -8.22 -4.69 11.03
CA THR A 148 -8.49 -5.46 12.26
C THR A 148 -9.48 -4.74 13.16
N THR A 149 -10.12 -5.46 14.08
CA THR A 149 -10.84 -4.79 15.17
C THR A 149 -9.90 -4.53 16.36
N PRO A 150 -9.99 -3.37 17.03
CA PRO A 150 -9.14 -3.06 18.19
C PRO A 150 -9.23 -4.10 19.33
N LYS A 151 -10.31 -4.89 19.39
CA LYS A 151 -10.52 -5.93 20.41
C LYS A 151 -9.89 -7.27 20.07
N ALA A 152 -9.54 -7.52 18.82
CA ALA A 152 -9.07 -8.82 18.35
C ALA A 152 -7.78 -8.73 17.51
N VAL A 153 -7.04 -7.62 17.60
CA VAL A 153 -5.84 -7.34 16.80
C VAL A 153 -4.87 -8.52 16.71
N GLU A 154 -4.42 -9.07 17.85
CA GLU A 154 -3.49 -10.21 17.81
C GLU A 154 -4.10 -11.44 17.13
N LYS A 155 -5.37 -11.75 17.43
CA LYS A 155 -6.07 -12.92 16.88
C LYS A 155 -6.16 -12.80 15.36
N GLU A 156 -6.62 -11.66 14.86
CA GLU A 156 -6.77 -11.41 13.42
C GLU A 156 -5.41 -11.36 12.70
N LEU A 157 -4.37 -10.76 13.30
CA LEU A 157 -3.04 -10.71 12.68
C LEU A 157 -2.32 -12.07 12.66
N ASN A 158 -2.54 -12.92 13.66
CA ASN A 158 -2.03 -14.29 13.61
C ASN A 158 -2.78 -15.12 12.56
N ALA A 159 -4.11 -14.98 12.46
CA ALA A 159 -4.90 -15.64 11.41
C ALA A 159 -4.51 -15.18 9.99
N LEU A 160 -3.96 -13.97 9.84
CA LEU A 160 -3.48 -13.46 8.56
C LEU A 160 -2.30 -14.28 7.99
N TYR A 161 -1.59 -15.05 8.83
CA TYR A 161 -0.61 -16.03 8.36
C TYR A 161 -1.28 -17.19 7.61
N ASP A 162 -2.44 -17.67 8.07
CA ASP A 162 -3.19 -18.74 7.39
C ASP A 162 -3.72 -18.27 6.03
N VAL A 163 -4.11 -16.99 5.94
CA VAL A 163 -4.46 -16.35 4.66
C VAL A 163 -3.27 -16.35 3.71
N PHE A 164 -2.07 -16.02 4.20
CA PHE A 164 -0.85 -16.11 3.38
C PHE A 164 -0.61 -17.55 2.88
N LEU A 165 -0.84 -18.58 3.70
CA LEU A 165 -0.70 -19.97 3.30
C LEU A 165 -1.74 -20.38 2.24
N ASP A 166 -3.01 -20.00 2.42
CA ASP A 166 -4.09 -20.26 1.46
C ASP A 166 -3.79 -19.62 0.10
N VAL A 167 -3.44 -18.32 0.09
CA VAL A 167 -3.07 -17.61 -1.14
C VAL A 167 -1.86 -18.28 -1.81
N SER A 168 -0.87 -18.67 -1.00
CA SER A 168 0.36 -19.32 -1.49
C SER A 168 0.05 -20.63 -2.20
N GLN A 169 -0.87 -21.42 -1.63
CA GLN A 169 -1.32 -22.66 -2.22
C GLN A 169 -2.21 -22.43 -3.45
N ARG A 170 -3.13 -21.46 -3.39
CA ARG A 170 -4.09 -21.17 -4.45
C ARG A 170 -3.42 -20.70 -5.74
N TRP A 171 -2.51 -19.74 -5.63
CA TRP A 171 -1.89 -19.10 -6.79
C TRP A 171 -0.42 -19.47 -6.99
N GLN A 172 0.09 -20.45 -6.22
CA GLN A 172 1.47 -20.97 -6.34
C GLN A 172 2.53 -19.84 -6.32
N SER A 173 2.29 -18.82 -5.50
CA SER A 173 3.14 -17.65 -5.37
C SER A 173 3.25 -17.23 -3.92
N LYS A 174 4.46 -16.87 -3.49
CA LYS A 174 4.72 -16.29 -2.16
C LYS A 174 5.01 -14.79 -2.22
N ASP A 175 4.98 -14.20 -3.42
CA ASP A 175 5.22 -12.77 -3.63
C ASP A 175 3.93 -11.98 -3.37
N MET A 176 3.84 -11.40 -2.18
CA MET A 176 2.62 -10.76 -1.68
C MET A 176 2.92 -9.48 -0.89
N ILE A 177 1.91 -8.62 -0.81
CA ILE A 177 1.85 -7.51 0.14
C ILE A 177 0.61 -7.69 1.00
N LEU A 178 0.81 -7.75 2.31
CA LEU A 178 -0.26 -7.66 3.30
C LEU A 178 -0.27 -6.23 3.85
N LEU A 179 -1.42 -5.56 3.81
CA LEU A 179 -1.48 -4.13 4.07
C LEU A 179 -2.82 -3.64 4.63
N GLY A 180 -2.78 -2.53 5.36
CA GLY A 180 -3.98 -1.88 5.91
C GLY A 180 -3.82 -1.43 7.35
N ASP A 181 -4.91 -0.92 7.92
CA ASP A 181 -5.05 -0.63 9.34
C ASP A 181 -5.06 -1.92 10.16
N PHE A 182 -3.86 -2.32 10.58
CA PHE A 182 -3.65 -3.50 11.39
C PHE A 182 -3.90 -3.22 12.88
N ASN A 183 -4.12 -1.97 13.29
CA ASN A 183 -4.11 -1.56 14.70
C ASN A 183 -2.86 -2.08 15.47
N ALA A 184 -1.71 -2.21 14.79
CA ALA A 184 -0.55 -2.96 15.27
C ALA A 184 0.42 -2.16 16.17
N ASP A 185 -0.11 -1.36 17.10
CA ASP A 185 0.69 -0.57 18.04
C ASP A 185 -0.13 -0.08 19.26
N CYS A 186 0.50 0.71 20.14
CA CYS A 186 -0.12 1.47 21.22
C CYS A 186 -0.96 0.58 22.15
N ALA A 187 -2.16 1.03 22.54
CA ALA A 187 -3.04 0.28 23.43
C ALA A 187 -3.66 -0.95 22.76
N SER A 188 -3.75 -0.96 21.42
CA SER A 188 -4.36 -2.03 20.63
C SER A 188 -3.49 -3.28 20.60
N LEU A 189 -2.16 -3.12 20.48
CA LEU A 189 -1.21 -4.23 20.52
C LEU A 189 0.15 -3.79 21.10
N ASN A 190 0.49 -4.29 22.28
CA ASN A 190 1.76 -3.96 22.91
C ASN A 190 2.96 -4.62 22.20
N LYS A 191 4.16 -4.05 22.39
CA LYS A 191 5.40 -4.47 21.71
C LYS A 191 5.77 -5.94 21.91
N LYS A 192 5.48 -6.52 23.09
CA LYS A 192 5.76 -7.94 23.36
C LYS A 192 4.90 -8.83 22.47
N ARG A 193 3.58 -8.60 22.48
CA ARG A 193 2.61 -9.36 21.67
C ARG A 193 2.85 -9.15 20.18
N LEU A 194 3.20 -7.91 19.77
CA LEU A 194 3.60 -7.62 18.40
C LEU A 194 4.78 -8.49 17.97
N ALA A 195 5.85 -8.58 18.77
CA ALA A 195 7.03 -9.37 18.45
C ALA A 195 6.78 -10.89 18.39
N GLU A 196 5.68 -11.37 18.99
CA GLU A 196 5.29 -12.78 19.03
C GLU A 196 4.39 -13.19 17.84
N LEU A 197 3.89 -12.25 17.03
CA LEU A 197 3.05 -12.56 15.87
C LEU A 197 3.75 -13.48 14.88
N ALA A 198 3.01 -14.41 14.27
CA ALA A 198 3.52 -15.26 13.18
C ALA A 198 4.14 -14.44 12.04
N LEU A 199 3.50 -13.33 11.64
CA LEU A 199 4.02 -12.41 10.63
C LEU A 199 5.32 -11.67 11.02
N ARG A 200 5.80 -11.82 12.26
CA ARG A 200 7.05 -11.23 12.77
C ARG A 200 8.13 -12.28 13.02
N THR A 201 7.73 -13.47 13.41
CA THR A 201 8.63 -14.56 13.80
C THR A 201 8.93 -15.51 12.64
N GLU A 202 7.97 -15.72 11.73
CA GLU A 202 8.16 -16.55 10.55
C GLU A 202 9.08 -15.87 9.52
N ALA A 203 9.95 -16.67 8.91
CA ALA A 203 10.92 -16.16 7.95
C ALA A 203 10.24 -15.65 6.67
N GLY A 204 10.80 -14.59 6.10
CA GLY A 204 10.36 -14.04 4.81
C GLY A 204 9.35 -12.90 4.91
N PHE A 205 8.72 -12.67 6.07
CA PHE A 205 7.90 -11.47 6.27
C PHE A 205 8.75 -10.26 6.61
N ARG A 206 8.60 -9.19 5.83
CA ARG A 206 9.29 -7.92 6.03
C ARG A 206 8.30 -6.80 6.22
N TRP A 207 8.21 -6.30 7.44
CA TRP A 207 7.42 -5.11 7.76
C TRP A 207 8.19 -3.87 7.32
N VAL A 208 7.63 -3.11 6.38
CA VAL A 208 8.31 -1.97 5.77
C VAL A 208 7.84 -0.62 6.33
N ILE A 209 6.73 -0.61 7.06
CA ILE A 209 6.34 0.51 7.94
C ILE A 209 6.89 0.22 9.34
N ALA A 210 7.82 1.05 9.80
CA ALA A 210 8.53 0.86 11.06
C ALA A 210 7.61 1.00 12.28
N ASP A 211 7.97 0.37 13.40
CA ASP A 211 7.18 0.44 14.65
C ASP A 211 7.18 1.83 15.31
N GLY A 212 8.06 2.73 14.88
CA GLY A 212 8.09 4.12 15.32
C GLY A 212 7.55 5.12 14.29
N GLU A 213 6.99 4.63 13.17
CA GLU A 213 6.36 5.50 12.18
C GLU A 213 4.94 5.87 12.66
N ASP A 214 4.63 7.17 12.70
CA ASP A 214 3.28 7.60 13.00
C ASP A 214 2.38 7.47 11.79
N THR A 215 1.25 6.78 11.98
CA THR A 215 0.23 6.58 10.95
C THR A 215 -1.08 7.27 11.30
N THR A 216 -1.08 8.12 12.33
CA THR A 216 -2.29 8.78 12.84
C THR A 216 -2.26 10.29 12.59
N VAL A 217 -3.44 10.86 12.32
CA VAL A 217 -3.60 12.32 12.08
C VAL A 217 -3.60 13.11 13.37
N ARG A 218 -4.11 12.53 14.47
CA ARG A 218 -4.26 13.26 15.74
C ARG A 218 -2.90 13.54 16.35
N ALA A 219 -2.64 14.80 16.70
CA ALA A 219 -1.41 15.21 17.37
C ALA A 219 -1.26 14.62 18.78
N SER A 220 -2.38 14.17 19.38
CA SER A 220 -2.40 13.49 20.67
C SER A 220 -2.05 12.00 20.61
N THR A 221 -1.89 11.43 19.41
CA THR A 221 -1.50 10.05 19.19
C THR A 221 -0.18 9.97 18.44
N HIS A 222 0.52 8.84 18.60
CA HIS A 222 1.73 8.53 17.86
C HIS A 222 1.83 7.01 17.76
N CYS A 223 1.17 6.44 16.75
CA CYS A 223 0.93 5.00 16.66
C CYS A 223 1.15 4.48 15.24
N ALA A 224 1.84 3.34 15.12
CA ALA A 224 2.03 2.60 13.87
C ALA A 224 0.90 1.58 13.64
N TYR A 225 -0.34 2.05 13.52
CA TYR A 225 -1.51 1.20 13.28
C TYR A 225 -1.55 0.63 11.87
N ASP A 226 -1.35 1.47 10.87
CA ASP A 226 -1.36 1.09 9.46
C ASP A 226 -0.02 0.48 9.06
N ARG A 227 -0.05 -0.65 8.36
CA ARG A 227 1.14 -1.44 8.08
C ARG A 227 1.18 -1.92 6.64
N ILE A 228 2.40 -2.18 6.19
CA ILE A 228 2.71 -2.89 4.95
C ILE A 228 3.73 -3.96 5.29
N VAL A 229 3.42 -5.20 4.95
CA VAL A 229 4.26 -6.38 5.14
C VAL A 229 4.47 -7.05 3.79
N LEU A 230 5.73 -7.15 3.36
CA LEU A 230 6.11 -7.82 2.12
C LEU A 230 6.49 -9.26 2.41
N HIS A 231 6.15 -10.16 1.49
CA HIS A 231 6.68 -11.52 1.45
C HIS A 231 7.13 -11.87 0.03
N GLY A 232 8.11 -12.77 -0.08
CA GLY A 232 8.66 -13.26 -1.36
C GLY A 232 9.89 -12.48 -1.82
N GLU A 233 10.93 -13.19 -2.26
CA GLU A 233 12.22 -12.59 -2.60
C GLU A 233 12.09 -11.60 -3.77
N ARG A 234 11.25 -11.88 -4.76
CA ARG A 234 11.10 -11.01 -5.93
C ARG A 234 10.41 -9.72 -5.55
N CYS A 235 9.29 -9.81 -4.81
CA CYS A 235 8.61 -8.64 -4.26
C CYS A 235 9.56 -7.76 -3.42
N GLN A 236 10.31 -8.36 -2.50
CA GLN A 236 11.22 -7.62 -1.63
C GLN A 236 12.42 -7.03 -2.37
N SER A 237 12.93 -7.70 -3.42
CA SER A 237 14.04 -7.19 -4.23
C SER A 237 13.68 -5.92 -5.01
N LEU A 238 12.39 -5.66 -5.22
CA LEU A 238 11.88 -4.50 -5.94
C LEU A 238 11.55 -3.33 -5.01
N LEU A 239 11.57 -3.53 -3.69
CA LEU A 239 11.29 -2.48 -2.71
C LEU A 239 12.25 -1.30 -2.90
N SER A 240 11.68 -0.13 -3.14
CA SER A 240 12.41 1.14 -3.30
C SER A 240 12.25 2.04 -2.08
N SER A 241 11.01 2.23 -1.61
CA SER A 241 10.71 2.97 -0.38
C SER A 241 9.39 2.52 0.24
N ALA A 242 9.19 2.83 1.51
CA ALA A 242 7.90 2.74 2.20
C ALA A 242 7.81 3.85 3.27
N ALA A 243 6.63 4.43 3.45
CA ALA A 243 6.41 5.53 4.41
C ALA A 243 4.92 5.72 4.72
N ALA A 244 4.60 6.46 5.78
CA ALA A 244 3.29 7.07 5.94
C ALA A 244 3.21 8.39 5.15
N PHE A 245 2.14 8.59 4.40
CA PHE A 245 1.89 9.85 3.69
C PHE A 245 1.15 10.83 4.60
N ASN A 246 1.91 11.73 5.24
CA ASN A 246 1.36 12.82 6.04
C ASN A 246 0.69 13.86 5.12
N PHE A 247 -0.56 13.57 4.73
CA PHE A 247 -1.37 14.42 3.86
C PHE A 247 -1.69 15.79 4.48
N PRO A 248 -1.89 15.95 5.81
CA PRO A 248 -2.13 17.28 6.38
C PRO A 248 -0.93 18.20 6.17
N ARG A 249 0.29 17.71 6.42
CA ARG A 249 1.51 18.48 6.14
C ARG A 249 1.65 18.78 4.65
N SER A 250 1.39 17.80 3.79
CA SER A 250 1.57 17.92 2.35
C SER A 250 0.59 18.89 1.70
N PHE A 251 -0.65 18.94 2.20
CA PHE A 251 -1.71 19.81 1.70
C PHE A 251 -1.97 21.04 2.57
N ARG A 252 -1.13 21.26 3.58
CA ARG A 252 -1.19 22.40 4.52
C ARG A 252 -2.54 22.52 5.23
N LEU A 253 -3.08 21.38 5.66
CA LEU A 253 -4.31 21.29 6.44
C LEU A 253 -3.97 21.40 7.93
N ASN A 254 -4.85 22.04 8.69
CA ASN A 254 -4.84 21.91 10.14
C ASN A 254 -5.44 20.57 10.58
N GLU A 255 -5.35 20.24 11.88
CA GLU A 255 -5.83 18.95 12.41
C GLU A 255 -7.35 18.76 12.21
N GLU A 256 -8.16 19.81 12.39
CA GLU A 256 -9.62 19.73 12.20
C GLU A 256 -9.99 19.47 10.73
N GLU A 257 -9.34 20.16 9.80
CA GLU A 257 -9.50 19.93 8.36
C GLU A 257 -9.07 18.51 7.97
N ALA A 258 -7.95 18.05 8.52
CA ALA A 258 -7.44 16.70 8.26
C ALA A 258 -8.39 15.62 8.78
N LEU A 259 -8.92 15.79 10.00
CA LEU A 259 -9.89 14.87 10.61
C LEU A 259 -11.24 14.85 9.89
N ASN A 260 -11.56 15.84 9.06
CA ASN A 260 -12.69 15.76 8.15
C ASN A 260 -12.45 14.78 6.98
N ILE A 261 -11.19 14.46 6.68
CA ILE A 261 -10.75 13.52 5.65
C ILE A 261 -10.56 12.12 6.22
N SER A 262 -9.72 11.96 7.23
CA SER A 262 -9.51 10.71 7.97
C SER A 262 -8.75 10.99 9.26
N ASP A 263 -8.77 10.07 10.22
CA ASP A 263 -7.88 10.02 11.38
C ASP A 263 -6.62 9.19 11.17
N HIS A 264 -6.46 8.56 10.00
CA HIS A 264 -5.27 7.80 9.60
C HIS A 264 -4.53 8.51 8.47
N TYR A 265 -3.21 8.30 8.38
CA TYR A 265 -2.45 8.57 7.16
C TYR A 265 -2.48 7.36 6.24
N PRO A 266 -2.53 7.53 4.90
CA PRO A 266 -2.22 6.44 3.99
C PRO A 266 -0.80 5.92 4.25
N VAL A 267 -0.61 4.59 4.25
CA VAL A 267 0.73 4.00 4.16
C VAL A 267 1.00 3.61 2.71
N GLU A 268 2.21 3.87 2.24
CA GLU A 268 2.60 3.65 0.85
C GLU A 268 3.91 2.88 0.73
N VAL A 269 4.01 2.09 -0.34
CA VAL A 269 5.21 1.38 -0.76
C VAL A 269 5.45 1.62 -2.24
N GLU A 270 6.71 1.84 -2.60
CA GLU A 270 7.15 1.98 -3.98
C GLU A 270 7.98 0.76 -4.38
N LEU A 271 7.56 0.12 -5.47
CA LEU A 271 8.26 -0.99 -6.08
C LEU A 271 8.86 -0.57 -7.43
N SER A 272 10.13 -0.88 -7.64
CA SER A 272 10.77 -0.70 -8.94
C SER A 272 10.19 -1.66 -9.98
N ARG A 273 10.05 -1.21 -11.22
CA ARG A 273 9.62 -2.06 -12.36
C ARG A 273 10.71 -2.99 -12.89
N ALA A 274 11.95 -2.76 -12.47
CA ALA A 274 13.09 -3.61 -12.73
C ALA A 274 13.88 -3.77 -11.43
N ALA A 275 14.47 -4.95 -11.20
CA ALA A 275 15.39 -5.12 -10.09
C ALA A 275 16.57 -4.14 -10.25
N PRO A 276 17.09 -3.54 -9.16
CA PRO A 276 18.28 -2.72 -9.22
C PRO A 276 19.38 -3.50 -9.93
N ARG A 277 19.91 -2.98 -11.03
CA ARG A 277 21.12 -3.54 -11.61
C ARG A 277 22.23 -3.26 -10.61
N VAL A 278 22.72 -4.28 -9.92
CA VAL A 278 24.07 -4.22 -9.34
C VAL A 278 24.97 -4.02 -10.54
N GLN A 279 25.42 -2.78 -10.78
CA GLN A 279 26.48 -2.57 -11.75
C GLN A 279 27.71 -3.26 -11.17
N PRO A 280 28.26 -4.31 -11.81
CA PRO A 280 29.61 -4.72 -11.46
C PRO A 280 30.47 -3.47 -11.66
N LEU A 281 31.38 -3.18 -10.73
CA LEU A 281 32.38 -2.12 -10.87
C LEU A 281 32.90 -2.18 -12.32
N GLY A 282 32.49 -1.21 -13.14
CA GLY A 282 32.79 -1.24 -14.55
C GLY A 282 34.30 -1.28 -14.72
N LEU A 283 34.80 -1.94 -15.77
CA LEU A 283 36.23 -1.98 -16.09
C LEU A 283 36.88 -0.59 -16.02
N ALA A 284 36.14 0.48 -16.33
CA ALA A 284 36.58 1.87 -16.17
C ALA A 284 36.82 2.29 -14.71
N ALA A 285 35.93 1.92 -13.77
CA ALA A 285 36.11 2.18 -12.34
C ALA A 285 37.26 1.35 -11.76
N LEU A 286 37.42 0.10 -12.21
CA LEU A 286 38.58 -0.73 -11.86
C LEU A 286 39.89 -0.13 -12.41
N LEU A 287 39.89 0.36 -13.66
CA LEU A 287 41.05 1.04 -14.27
C LEU A 287 41.40 2.34 -13.54
N LEU A 288 40.41 3.13 -13.12
CA LEU A 288 40.62 4.35 -12.33
C LEU A 288 41.24 4.04 -10.95
N LEU A 289 40.78 2.98 -10.29
CA LEU A 289 41.38 2.48 -9.05
C LEU A 289 42.82 1.98 -9.25
N LEU A 290 43.10 1.31 -10.38
CA LEU A 290 44.46 0.87 -10.76
C LEU A 290 45.40 2.03 -11.10
N LEU A 291 44.90 3.10 -11.73
CA LEU A 291 45.67 4.30 -12.05
C LEU A 291 46.00 5.15 -10.81
N LEU A 292 45.17 5.09 -9.78
CA LEU A 292 45.41 5.75 -8.48
C LEU A 292 46.39 4.98 -7.58
N LEU A 293 46.77 3.76 -7.95
CA LEU A 293 47.69 2.87 -7.22
C LEU A 293 49.09 2.78 -7.86
N LEU A 294 49.34 3.49 -8.95
CA LEU A 294 50.66 3.59 -9.57
C LEU A 294 51.43 4.77 -8.94
N PRO A 295 52.68 4.56 -8.46
CA PRO A 295 53.48 5.59 -7.78
C PRO A 295 54.01 6.69 -8.70
#